data_AF-A0A1M3NEB9-F1
#
_entry.id   AF-A0A1M3NEB9-F1
#
_cell.length_a   1.000
_cell.length_b   1.000
_cell.length_c   1.000
_cell.angle_alpha   90.00
_cell.angle_beta   90.00
_cell.angle_gamma   90.00
#
_symmetry.space_group_name_H-M   'P 1'
#
loop_
_entity.id
_entity.type
_entity.pdbx_description
1 polymer ?
#
loop_
_entity_poly.entity_id
_entity_poly.type
_entity_poly.pdbx_seq_one_letter_code
_entity_poly.pdbx_strand_id
1 'polypeptide(L)'
;MARFLLGASVVAVACTQGACDTQGFGKPRGGPRLTVELVGQDDPKIVGSRLKPLALSIDEPQPFRIRVRAVDANGNVDTNFNGYVRISAQPGAVERIESADAEGRSLKLTGGESPETEVKLTNAYGTTFILADDLGYTPTDPVADPPPACSNGIDDDGDGRIDFPADEGCAFANDDSETGGSYAQGASAPIYYRLPRIADARGLKCTNPADPNTCSGTGKTPYPKQQILLDTGFHDKEDGSRSFDFDMVVTRISSDGFYVSDIKDARGGFNNVFSFNFNAPPRMRVCDRLKTFAGTATEFFGLTQISYPTWTLEEWDPQQRPCLVPEPRVLEAADISPTTLLPLTAGLVRVLSSGDSVQLKVTPKFGPGFMPEQGGVFVPSPDATNCDLNKDGRIDFTTGVPEQRCADACTSDPECTEYSNFAARSTFRLTVTDATGTSAAIQADATASAAFHPLEMKGKQLKSFTGTLHFFSGGAQYTIEARCKDDIVVDLDATPLPSDKACVVPRTVLDENPQ
;
A
#
# COMPACT_ATOMS: atom_id res chain seq x y z
N MET A 1 -47.33 -2.10 -59.86
CA MET A 1 -47.94 -3.42 -60.12
C MET A 1 -46.85 -4.46 -59.85
N ALA A 2 -46.91 -5.40 -58.91
CA ALA A 2 -48.00 -6.02 -58.17
C ALA A 2 -47.54 -6.38 -56.74
N ARG A 3 -48.51 -6.45 -55.82
CA ARG A 3 -48.39 -6.97 -54.43
C ARG A 3 -48.36 -8.51 -54.45
N PHE A 4 -47.70 -9.14 -53.48
CA PHE A 4 -48.12 -10.32 -52.69
C PHE A 4 -47.01 -10.54 -51.61
N LEU A 5 -47.22 -10.18 -50.34
CA LEU A 5 -47.87 -10.90 -49.22
C LEU A 5 -46.91 -11.77 -48.38
N LEU A 6 -46.75 -11.31 -47.12
CA LEU A 6 -46.44 -11.96 -45.84
C LEU A 6 -45.54 -13.21 -45.76
N GLY A 7 -44.56 -13.13 -44.87
CA GLY A 7 -43.94 -14.26 -44.18
C GLY A 7 -42.89 -13.78 -43.18
N ALA A 8 -43.32 -13.42 -41.96
CA ALA A 8 -42.40 -13.17 -40.85
C ALA A 8 -41.88 -14.52 -40.34
N SER A 9 -40.59 -14.80 -40.54
CA SER A 9 -39.90 -15.92 -39.93
C SER A 9 -38.97 -15.42 -38.85
N VAL A 10 -39.41 -15.56 -37.60
CA VAL A 10 -38.58 -15.47 -36.40
C VAL A 10 -37.61 -16.65 -36.43
N VAL A 11 -36.32 -16.38 -36.64
CA VAL A 11 -35.27 -17.40 -36.46
C VAL A 11 -34.96 -17.44 -34.96
N ALA A 12 -35.64 -18.34 -34.26
CA ALA A 12 -35.21 -18.79 -32.95
C ALA A 12 -34.03 -19.74 -33.17
N VAL A 13 -32.82 -19.31 -32.81
CA VAL A 13 -31.65 -20.20 -32.72
C VAL A 13 -31.84 -21.03 -31.45
N ALA A 14 -32.42 -22.22 -31.61
CA ALA A 14 -32.36 -23.26 -30.61
C ALA A 14 -30.98 -23.92 -30.70
N CYS A 15 -30.05 -23.57 -29.81
CA CYS A 15 -28.85 -24.36 -29.58
C CYS A 15 -29.25 -25.63 -28.80
N THR A 16 -29.71 -26.65 -29.51
CA THR A 16 -29.79 -28.01 -28.98
C THR A 16 -28.38 -28.60 -28.91
N GLN A 17 -28.08 -29.16 -27.73
CA GLN A 17 -26.82 -29.75 -27.30
C GLN A 17 -26.16 -30.72 -28.30
N GLY A 18 -24.83 -30.79 -28.25
CA GLY A 18 -24.08 -31.93 -28.78
C GLY A 18 -22.65 -31.65 -29.20
N ALA A 19 -21.80 -31.10 -28.34
CA ALA A 19 -20.34 -31.07 -28.58
C ALA A 19 -19.52 -30.87 -27.28
N CYS A 20 -19.77 -31.68 -26.25
CA CYS A 20 -18.81 -31.89 -25.17
C CYS A 20 -18.61 -33.39 -25.03
N ASP A 21 -17.75 -33.96 -25.87
CA ASP A 21 -17.34 -35.35 -25.76
C ASP A 21 -16.34 -35.47 -24.59
N THR A 22 -16.68 -36.29 -23.61
CA THR A 22 -16.04 -36.40 -22.28
C THR A 22 -14.81 -37.31 -22.27
N GLN A 23 -14.21 -37.57 -23.43
CA GLN A 23 -13.09 -38.51 -23.55
C GLN A 23 -11.68 -37.89 -23.41
N GLY A 24 -11.56 -36.56 -23.31
CA GLY A 24 -10.25 -35.87 -23.22
C GLY A 24 -10.01 -35.04 -21.95
N PHE A 25 -11.05 -34.79 -21.16
CA PHE A 25 -10.95 -34.10 -19.87
C PHE A 25 -11.20 -35.13 -18.77
N GLY A 26 -10.40 -35.07 -17.70
CA GLY A 26 -10.60 -35.96 -16.54
C GLY A 26 -12.07 -35.97 -16.14
N LYS A 27 -12.63 -37.16 -15.88
CA LYS A 27 -14.00 -37.28 -15.38
C LYS A 27 -14.14 -36.32 -14.20
N PRO A 28 -15.15 -35.45 -14.14
CA PRO A 28 -15.41 -34.68 -12.92
C PRO A 28 -15.51 -35.72 -11.79
N ARG A 29 -14.60 -35.64 -10.82
CA ARG A 29 -14.68 -36.49 -9.63
C ARG A 29 -16.06 -36.20 -9.04
N GLY A 30 -16.89 -37.23 -8.89
CA GLY A 30 -18.26 -37.13 -8.40
C GLY A 30 -18.34 -36.83 -6.91
N GLY A 31 -17.53 -35.88 -6.42
CA GLY A 31 -17.59 -35.37 -5.06
C GLY A 31 -18.66 -34.27 -4.93
N PRO A 32 -19.07 -33.98 -3.70
CA PRO A 32 -19.99 -32.87 -3.42
C PRO A 32 -19.38 -31.56 -3.93
N ARG A 33 -20.22 -30.66 -4.44
CA ARG A 33 -19.84 -29.25 -4.67
C ARG A 33 -20.40 -28.41 -3.54
N LEU A 34 -19.74 -27.33 -3.15
CA LEU A 34 -20.31 -26.38 -2.19
C LEU A 34 -20.90 -25.19 -2.93
N THR A 35 -21.98 -24.64 -2.37
CA THR A 35 -22.58 -23.37 -2.80
C THR A 35 -22.70 -22.47 -1.59
N VAL A 36 -22.40 -21.18 -1.76
CA VAL A 36 -22.55 -20.16 -0.71
C VAL A 36 -23.63 -19.20 -1.18
N GLU A 37 -24.81 -19.30 -0.61
CA GLU A 37 -25.90 -18.37 -0.87
C GLU A 37 -25.75 -17.15 0.04
N LEU A 38 -25.69 -15.95 -0.54
CA LEU A 38 -25.79 -14.70 0.20
C LEU A 38 -27.27 -14.35 0.37
N VAL A 39 -27.72 -14.23 1.62
CA VAL A 39 -29.09 -13.78 1.90
C VAL A 39 -29.22 -12.32 1.49
N GLY A 40 -30.12 -12.05 0.54
CA GLY A 40 -30.30 -10.72 -0.03
C GLY A 40 -29.29 -10.37 -1.14
N GLN A 41 -28.71 -11.36 -1.81
CA GLN A 41 -27.76 -11.15 -2.93
C GLN A 41 -28.29 -10.27 -4.07
N ASP A 42 -29.61 -10.16 -4.24
CA ASP A 42 -30.22 -9.31 -5.26
C ASP A 42 -30.39 -7.85 -4.81
N ASP A 43 -30.15 -7.53 -3.53
CA ASP A 43 -30.21 -6.16 -3.02
C ASP A 43 -28.85 -5.46 -3.20
N PRO A 44 -28.74 -4.46 -4.11
CA PRO A 44 -27.50 -3.73 -4.33
C PRO A 44 -27.05 -2.92 -3.11
N LYS A 45 -27.89 -2.73 -2.09
CA LYS A 45 -27.47 -2.12 -0.81
C LYS A 45 -26.66 -3.08 0.06
N ILE A 46 -26.81 -4.39 -0.15
CA ILE A 46 -26.11 -5.43 0.60
C ILE A 46 -24.80 -5.78 -0.11
N VAL A 47 -24.86 -6.04 -1.42
CA VAL A 47 -23.70 -6.56 -2.17
C VAL A 47 -23.04 -5.51 -3.08
N GLY A 48 -23.61 -4.32 -3.20
CA GLY A 48 -23.13 -3.32 -4.17
C GLY A 48 -23.36 -3.76 -5.61
N SER A 49 -22.79 -3.01 -6.54
CA SER A 49 -22.71 -3.40 -7.96
C SER A 49 -21.39 -2.93 -8.55
N ARG A 50 -21.01 -3.46 -9.71
CA ARG A 50 -19.78 -3.04 -10.42
C ARG A 50 -19.65 -1.51 -10.59
N LEU A 51 -20.75 -0.81 -10.87
CA LEU A 51 -20.74 0.65 -11.09
C LEU A 51 -21.07 1.45 -9.82
N LYS A 52 -21.71 0.82 -8.82
CA LYS A 52 -22.04 1.44 -7.54
C LYS A 52 -21.60 0.51 -6.41
N PRO A 53 -20.29 0.37 -6.19
CA PRO A 53 -19.77 -0.47 -5.13
C PRO A 53 -20.05 0.12 -3.75
N LEU A 54 -20.08 -0.75 -2.74
CA LEU A 54 -20.12 -0.41 -1.33
C LEU A 54 -18.89 0.41 -0.92
N ALA A 55 -19.06 1.23 0.12
CA ALA A 55 -17.93 1.91 0.73
C ALA A 55 -16.93 0.90 1.32
N LEU A 56 -15.66 1.28 1.39
CA LEU A 56 -14.66 0.50 2.11
C LEU A 56 -14.99 0.45 3.60
N SER A 57 -14.82 -0.74 4.19
CA SER A 57 -14.90 -0.95 5.64
C SER A 57 -13.53 -1.43 6.12
N ILE A 58 -12.72 -0.50 6.65
CA ILE A 58 -11.34 -0.75 7.06
C ILE A 58 -11.29 -0.89 8.57
N ASP A 59 -10.80 -2.05 9.04
CA ASP A 59 -10.77 -2.48 10.44
C ASP A 59 -12.14 -2.44 11.14
N GLU A 60 -13.22 -2.35 10.36
CA GLU A 60 -14.61 -2.39 10.81
C GLU A 60 -15.28 -3.62 10.19
N PRO A 61 -15.71 -4.58 11.01
CA PRO A 61 -16.36 -5.79 10.51
C PRO A 61 -17.75 -5.49 9.96
N GLN A 62 -18.01 -5.90 8.72
CA GLN A 62 -19.31 -5.78 8.08
C GLN A 62 -20.05 -7.14 8.10
N PRO A 63 -21.27 -7.22 8.65
CA PRO A 63 -22.01 -8.47 8.72
C PRO A 63 -22.69 -8.81 7.38
N PHE A 64 -22.63 -10.08 7.01
CA PHE A 64 -23.35 -10.69 5.90
C PHE A 64 -24.01 -11.97 6.39
N ARG A 65 -25.20 -12.28 5.89
CA ARG A 65 -25.85 -13.55 6.20
C ARG A 65 -25.68 -14.51 5.05
N ILE A 66 -25.20 -15.71 5.34
CA ILE A 66 -24.96 -16.75 4.34
C ILE A 66 -25.72 -18.03 4.67
N ARG A 67 -25.91 -18.84 3.64
CA ARG A 67 -26.24 -20.26 3.78
C ARG A 67 -25.33 -21.09 2.89
N VAL A 68 -24.73 -22.14 3.44
CA VAL A 68 -23.87 -23.04 2.68
C VAL A 68 -24.61 -24.35 2.43
N ARG A 69 -24.56 -24.84 1.18
CA ARG A 69 -25.11 -26.14 0.80
C ARG A 69 -24.09 -26.99 0.07
N ALA A 70 -23.96 -28.25 0.47
CA ALA A 70 -23.37 -29.29 -0.34
C ALA A 70 -24.39 -29.73 -1.39
N VAL A 71 -23.96 -29.84 -2.64
CA VAL A 71 -24.82 -30.23 -3.77
C VAL A 71 -24.22 -31.41 -4.54
N ASP A 72 -25.10 -32.28 -5.00
CA ASP A 72 -24.76 -33.45 -5.82
C ASP A 72 -24.43 -33.05 -7.27
N ALA A 73 -24.08 -34.05 -8.10
CA ALA A 73 -23.78 -33.83 -9.51
C ALA A 73 -24.94 -33.24 -10.33
N ASN A 74 -26.18 -33.33 -9.84
CA ASN A 74 -27.38 -32.81 -10.47
C ASN A 74 -27.78 -31.42 -9.93
N GLY A 75 -27.08 -30.90 -8.92
CA GLY A 75 -27.34 -29.62 -8.28
C GLY A 75 -28.39 -29.67 -7.16
N ASN A 76 -28.82 -30.85 -6.73
CA ASN A 76 -29.69 -31.00 -5.55
C ASN A 76 -28.84 -31.01 -4.28
N VAL A 77 -29.43 -30.68 -3.13
CA VAL A 77 -28.73 -30.77 -1.85
C VAL A 77 -28.29 -32.21 -1.59
N ASP A 78 -26.99 -32.42 -1.36
CA ASP A 78 -26.45 -33.72 -0.97
C ASP A 78 -26.67 -33.93 0.52
N THR A 79 -27.78 -34.58 0.86
CA THR A 79 -28.17 -34.84 2.24
C THR A 79 -27.23 -35.79 2.99
N ASN A 80 -26.31 -36.46 2.29
CA ASN A 80 -25.34 -37.35 2.93
C ASN A 80 -24.13 -36.58 3.49
N PHE A 81 -23.90 -35.35 3.02
CA PHE A 81 -22.81 -34.53 3.51
C PHE A 81 -23.11 -34.01 4.92
N ASN A 82 -22.28 -34.41 5.88
CA ASN A 82 -22.31 -33.93 7.26
C ASN A 82 -20.87 -33.66 7.68
N GLY A 83 -20.55 -32.41 8.03
CA GLY A 83 -19.17 -32.01 8.30
C GLY A 83 -19.02 -30.50 8.44
N TYR A 84 -17.81 -30.05 8.70
CA TYR A 84 -17.49 -28.62 8.78
C TYR A 84 -16.88 -28.12 7.47
N VAL A 85 -17.29 -26.93 7.04
CA VAL A 85 -16.69 -26.21 5.92
C VAL A 85 -16.02 -24.94 6.43
N ARG A 86 -14.80 -24.68 5.96
CA ARG A 86 -14.04 -23.48 6.33
C ARG A 86 -14.56 -22.29 5.54
N ILE A 87 -14.94 -21.23 6.25
CA ILE A 87 -15.34 -19.97 5.63
C ILE A 87 -14.14 -19.03 5.54
N SER A 88 -13.94 -18.46 4.35
CA SER A 88 -12.91 -17.45 4.08
C SER A 88 -13.46 -16.35 3.17
N ALA A 89 -12.69 -15.28 2.95
CA ALA A 89 -13.04 -14.21 2.02
C ALA A 89 -11.80 -13.81 1.21
N GLN A 90 -11.99 -13.51 -0.07
CA GLN A 90 -10.92 -13.06 -0.95
C GLN A 90 -11.41 -11.96 -1.91
N PRO A 91 -10.76 -10.79 -1.94
CA PRO A 91 -9.86 -10.27 -0.92
C PRO A 91 -10.63 -9.88 0.36
N GLY A 92 -9.94 -9.93 1.49
CA GLY A 92 -10.47 -9.61 2.81
C GLY A 92 -10.19 -10.72 3.81
N ALA A 93 -10.86 -10.66 4.96
CA ALA A 93 -10.83 -11.71 5.95
C ALA A 93 -12.23 -11.89 6.56
N VAL A 94 -12.46 -13.06 7.14
CA VAL A 94 -13.67 -13.38 7.90
C VAL A 94 -13.30 -13.42 9.37
N GLU A 95 -14.12 -12.83 10.25
CA GLU A 95 -13.92 -12.94 11.69
C GLU A 95 -14.34 -14.33 12.22
N ARG A 96 -14.16 -14.58 13.52
CA ARG A 96 -14.76 -15.75 14.15
C ARG A 96 -16.29 -15.69 13.96
N ILE A 97 -16.89 -16.83 13.62
CA ILE A 97 -18.32 -16.99 13.43
C ILE A 97 -18.94 -17.28 14.79
N GLU A 98 -19.81 -16.38 15.25
CA GLU A 98 -20.51 -16.52 16.53
C GLU A 98 -21.84 -17.26 16.32
N SER A 99 -21.77 -18.59 16.26
CA SER A 99 -22.92 -19.48 16.09
C SER A 99 -22.73 -20.79 16.87
N ALA A 100 -23.83 -21.41 17.31
CA ALA A 100 -23.80 -22.74 17.94
C ALA A 100 -23.37 -23.84 16.95
N ASP A 101 -23.53 -23.59 15.65
CA ASP A 101 -23.18 -24.51 14.56
C ASP A 101 -21.82 -24.16 13.94
N ALA A 102 -20.93 -23.45 14.65
CA ALA A 102 -19.62 -23.06 14.14
C ALA A 102 -18.51 -23.29 15.16
N GLU A 103 -17.32 -23.65 14.65
CA GLU A 103 -16.07 -23.67 15.42
C GLU A 103 -15.05 -22.77 14.74
N GLY A 104 -14.70 -21.64 15.38
CA GLY A 104 -13.82 -20.65 14.79
C GLY A 104 -14.42 -20.02 13.53
N ARG A 105 -13.85 -20.32 12.36
CA ARG A 105 -14.39 -19.91 11.04
C ARG A 105 -14.95 -21.08 10.25
N SER A 106 -15.12 -22.23 10.89
CA SER A 106 -15.61 -23.45 10.27
C SER A 106 -17.09 -23.63 10.63
N LEU A 107 -17.96 -23.73 9.61
CA LEU A 107 -19.41 -23.81 9.76
C LEU A 107 -19.87 -25.26 9.55
N LYS A 108 -20.72 -25.77 10.45
CA LYS A 108 -21.25 -27.13 10.38
C LYS A 108 -22.39 -27.23 9.38
N LEU A 109 -22.34 -28.23 8.51
CA LEU A 109 -23.43 -28.65 7.65
C LEU A 109 -24.04 -29.93 8.21
N THR A 110 -25.37 -29.96 8.30
CA THR A 110 -26.14 -31.14 8.70
C THR A 110 -27.15 -31.45 7.60
N GLY A 111 -27.14 -32.68 7.08
CA GLY A 111 -27.96 -33.03 5.93
C GLY A 111 -27.66 -32.19 4.70
N GLY A 112 -26.39 -31.81 4.50
CA GLY A 112 -25.92 -31.03 3.35
C GLY A 112 -26.18 -29.53 3.41
N GLU A 113 -26.74 -28.98 4.51
CA GLU A 113 -27.08 -27.55 4.60
C GLU A 113 -26.69 -26.96 5.96
N SER A 114 -26.26 -25.70 5.95
CA SER A 114 -26.04 -24.91 7.17
C SER A 114 -27.31 -24.13 7.55
N PRO A 115 -27.48 -23.74 8.82
CA PRO A 115 -28.42 -22.67 9.16
C PRO A 115 -28.01 -21.35 8.48
N GLU A 116 -28.96 -20.41 8.39
CA GLU A 116 -28.64 -19.02 8.04
C GLU A 116 -27.71 -18.46 9.13
N THR A 117 -26.50 -18.08 8.74
CA THR A 117 -25.44 -17.70 9.67
C THR A 117 -24.88 -16.34 9.31
N GLU A 118 -24.68 -15.49 10.31
CA GLU A 118 -23.98 -14.21 10.14
C GLU A 118 -22.46 -14.45 10.11
N VAL A 119 -21.81 -13.94 9.06
CA VAL A 119 -20.36 -13.90 8.90
C VAL A 119 -19.94 -12.44 8.74
N LYS A 120 -18.86 -12.05 9.41
CA LYS A 120 -18.37 -10.68 9.40
C LYS A 120 -17.11 -10.58 8.55
N LEU A 121 -17.14 -9.72 7.54
CA LEU A 121 -16.02 -9.47 6.65
C LEU A 121 -15.25 -8.25 7.13
N THR A 122 -13.93 -8.34 7.15
CA THR A 122 -13.02 -7.23 7.48
C THR A 122 -12.04 -7.00 6.34
N ASN A 123 -11.68 -5.73 6.12
CA ASN A 123 -10.67 -5.32 5.14
C ASN A 123 -10.94 -5.88 3.71
N ALA A 124 -12.22 -6.08 3.36
CA ALA A 124 -12.64 -6.45 2.02
C ALA A 124 -12.59 -5.22 1.10
N TYR A 125 -12.24 -5.44 -0.17
CA TYR A 125 -12.13 -4.38 -1.16
C TYR A 125 -12.30 -4.92 -2.58
N GLY A 126 -12.68 -4.07 -3.53
CA GLY A 126 -12.90 -4.51 -4.91
C GLY A 126 -13.98 -5.59 -5.01
N THR A 127 -13.80 -6.56 -5.92
CA THR A 127 -14.74 -7.69 -6.03
C THR A 127 -14.32 -8.78 -5.05
N THR A 128 -15.10 -8.94 -3.97
CA THR A 128 -14.87 -9.91 -2.91
C THR A 128 -15.86 -11.06 -2.99
N PHE A 129 -15.38 -12.26 -2.67
CA PHE A 129 -16.20 -13.47 -2.53
C PHE A 129 -16.06 -14.03 -1.13
N ILE A 130 -17.17 -14.56 -0.59
CA ILE A 130 -17.14 -15.45 0.57
C ILE A 130 -16.99 -16.86 0.03
N LEU A 131 -15.98 -17.58 0.51
CA LEU A 131 -15.64 -18.92 0.08
C LEU A 131 -15.96 -19.91 1.19
N ALA A 132 -16.39 -21.11 0.81
CA ALA A 132 -16.54 -22.25 1.69
C ALA A 132 -15.70 -23.41 1.14
N ASP A 133 -14.82 -23.97 1.97
CA ASP A 133 -13.91 -25.05 1.60
C ASP A 133 -14.16 -26.26 2.51
N ASP A 134 -14.37 -27.43 1.93
CA ASP A 134 -14.39 -28.69 2.68
C ASP A 134 -12.97 -29.21 2.89
N LEU A 135 -12.42 -28.93 4.08
CA LEU A 135 -11.08 -29.38 4.49
C LEU A 135 -11.12 -30.72 5.24
N GLY A 136 -12.30 -31.32 5.47
CA GLY A 136 -12.42 -32.56 6.27
C GLY A 136 -12.33 -32.34 7.78
N TYR A 137 -12.34 -31.08 8.23
CA TYR A 137 -12.12 -30.70 9.62
C TYR A 137 -13.16 -31.32 10.57
N THR A 138 -12.66 -32.07 11.55
CA THR A 138 -13.44 -32.66 12.64
C THR A 138 -12.95 -32.10 13.98
N PRO A 139 -13.54 -30.99 14.49
CA PRO A 139 -13.08 -30.34 15.71
C PRO A 139 -13.19 -31.26 16.93
N THR A 140 -12.12 -31.36 17.69
CA THR A 140 -12.10 -31.99 19.02
C THR A 140 -11.40 -31.08 20.04
N ASP A 141 -11.48 -31.45 21.32
CA ASP A 141 -10.83 -30.70 22.41
C ASP A 141 -9.29 -30.83 22.27
N PRO A 142 -8.53 -29.71 22.17
CA PRO A 142 -7.07 -29.75 22.08
C PRO A 142 -6.37 -30.46 23.25
N VAL A 143 -7.06 -30.64 24.39
CA VAL A 143 -6.53 -31.37 25.56
C VAL A 143 -7.27 -32.69 25.82
N ALA A 144 -7.94 -33.24 24.80
CA ALA A 144 -8.53 -34.57 24.87
C ALA A 144 -7.48 -35.64 25.24
N ASP A 145 -7.94 -36.73 25.87
CA ASP A 145 -7.16 -37.92 26.14
C ASP A 145 -7.87 -39.14 25.52
N PRO A 146 -7.33 -39.73 24.44
CA PRO A 146 -6.07 -39.39 23.79
C PRO A 146 -6.10 -38.02 23.06
N PRO A 147 -4.93 -37.40 22.78
CA PRO A 147 -4.86 -36.16 22.00
C PRO A 147 -5.51 -36.30 20.61
N PRO A 148 -5.94 -35.19 19.98
CA PRO A 148 -6.48 -35.18 18.62
C PRO A 148 -5.55 -35.93 17.65
N ALA A 149 -6.12 -36.68 16.70
CA ALA A 149 -5.37 -37.44 15.69
C ALA A 149 -4.23 -36.61 15.08
N CYS A 150 -4.53 -35.39 14.63
CA CYS A 150 -3.57 -34.47 14.02
C CYS A 150 -2.56 -33.79 14.96
N SER A 151 -2.41 -34.28 16.20
CA SER A 151 -1.45 -33.77 17.18
C SER A 151 -0.94 -34.82 18.18
N ASN A 152 -1.17 -36.11 17.91
CA ASN A 152 -0.87 -37.18 18.87
C ASN A 152 0.50 -37.84 18.63
N GLY A 153 1.22 -37.48 17.58
CA GLY A 153 2.54 -38.02 17.23
C GLY A 153 2.52 -39.32 16.45
N ILE A 154 1.35 -39.74 15.94
CA ILE A 154 1.12 -41.00 15.22
C ILE A 154 0.60 -40.67 13.82
N ASP A 155 0.90 -41.54 12.85
CA ASP A 155 0.28 -41.56 11.53
C ASP A 155 -0.98 -42.44 11.63
N ASP A 156 -2.12 -41.81 11.94
CA ASP A 156 -3.39 -42.48 12.22
C ASP A 156 -4.07 -43.02 10.95
N ASP A 157 -3.80 -42.44 9.78
CA ASP A 157 -4.37 -42.88 8.50
C ASP A 157 -3.43 -43.72 7.62
N GLY A 158 -2.13 -43.78 7.97
CA GLY A 158 -1.12 -44.64 7.38
C GLY A 158 -0.54 -44.12 6.06
N ASP A 159 -0.65 -42.83 5.77
CA ASP A 159 -0.16 -42.23 4.52
C ASP A 159 1.34 -41.87 4.56
N GLY A 160 1.98 -42.02 5.73
CA GLY A 160 3.39 -41.74 5.99
C GLY A 160 3.68 -40.30 6.42
N ARG A 161 2.65 -39.47 6.61
CA ARG A 161 2.72 -38.14 7.20
C ARG A 161 2.21 -38.23 8.65
N ILE A 162 2.65 -37.31 9.49
CA ILE A 162 2.35 -37.34 10.92
C ILE A 162 2.00 -35.92 11.31
N ASP A 163 0.78 -35.73 11.82
CA ASP A 163 0.27 -34.52 12.46
C ASP A 163 0.32 -33.22 11.63
N PHE A 164 -0.44 -32.22 12.07
CA PHE A 164 -0.37 -30.86 11.53
C PHE A 164 0.97 -30.17 11.91
N PRO A 165 1.62 -29.40 11.01
CA PRO A 165 1.24 -29.05 9.64
C PRO A 165 1.92 -29.92 8.56
N ALA A 166 2.55 -31.03 8.94
CA ALA A 166 3.31 -31.86 8.01
C ALA A 166 2.39 -32.81 7.22
N ASP A 167 1.29 -33.24 7.84
CA ASP A 167 0.20 -33.93 7.19
C ASP A 167 -0.78 -32.93 6.54
N GLU A 168 -1.07 -33.15 5.25
CA GLU A 168 -2.01 -32.35 4.44
C GLU A 168 -3.47 -32.78 4.62
N GLY A 169 -3.70 -33.96 5.20
CA GLY A 169 -5.02 -34.44 5.58
C GLY A 169 -5.54 -33.76 6.86
N CYS A 170 -4.65 -33.27 7.71
CA CYS A 170 -4.96 -32.43 8.86
C CYS A 170 -5.30 -30.99 8.48
N ALA A 171 -6.52 -30.52 8.77
CA ALA A 171 -6.86 -29.11 8.56
C ALA A 171 -6.23 -28.20 9.63
N PHE A 172 -6.17 -28.67 10.88
CA PHE A 172 -5.63 -27.96 12.05
C PHE A 172 -5.09 -28.95 13.10
N ALA A 173 -4.35 -28.46 14.10
CA ALA A 173 -3.81 -29.31 15.17
C ALA A 173 -4.89 -29.92 16.10
N ASN A 174 -6.09 -29.35 16.15
CA ASN A 174 -7.21 -29.86 16.95
C ASN A 174 -8.25 -30.62 16.10
N ASP A 175 -7.79 -31.22 15.01
CA ASP A 175 -8.56 -32.07 14.11
C ASP A 175 -8.46 -33.53 14.54
N ASP A 176 -9.59 -34.22 14.62
CA ASP A 176 -9.69 -35.62 15.06
C ASP A 176 -9.62 -36.63 13.91
N SER A 177 -9.25 -36.15 12.70
CA SER A 177 -9.11 -36.99 11.51
C SER A 177 -7.95 -36.52 10.62
N GLU A 178 -7.11 -37.46 10.21
CA GLU A 178 -6.01 -37.25 9.25
C GLU A 178 -6.44 -37.53 7.79
N THR A 179 -7.67 -37.99 7.53
CA THR A 179 -8.08 -38.44 6.18
C THR A 179 -8.28 -37.29 5.16
N GLY A 180 -8.37 -36.05 5.64
CA GLY A 180 -8.65 -34.87 4.81
C GLY A 180 -10.07 -34.80 4.24
N GLY A 181 -10.38 -33.64 3.66
CA GLY A 181 -11.68 -33.35 3.07
C GLY A 181 -11.81 -33.73 1.60
N SER A 182 -12.98 -33.46 1.03
CA SER A 182 -13.17 -33.57 -0.44
C SER A 182 -12.49 -32.44 -1.21
N TYR A 183 -12.04 -31.38 -0.51
CA TYR A 183 -11.56 -30.11 -1.08
C TYR A 183 -12.60 -29.47 -2.01
N ALA A 184 -13.88 -29.78 -1.81
CA ALA A 184 -14.96 -29.09 -2.46
C ALA A 184 -14.92 -27.62 -2.07
N GLN A 185 -15.02 -26.74 -3.06
CA GLN A 185 -15.06 -25.30 -2.85
C GLN A 185 -16.35 -24.72 -3.42
N GLY A 186 -16.91 -23.75 -2.70
CA GLY A 186 -18.04 -22.94 -3.10
C GLY A 186 -17.73 -21.47 -2.91
N ALA A 187 -18.27 -20.63 -3.78
CA ALA A 187 -18.13 -19.18 -3.68
C ALA A 187 -19.51 -18.52 -3.67
N SER A 188 -19.60 -17.37 -3.01
CA SER A 188 -20.79 -16.54 -3.03
C SER A 188 -20.95 -15.82 -4.37
N ALA A 189 -22.11 -15.18 -4.57
CA ALA A 189 -22.20 -14.08 -5.51
C ALA A 189 -21.16 -12.98 -5.14
N PRO A 190 -20.67 -12.19 -6.12
CA PRO A 190 -19.69 -11.15 -5.85
C PRO A 190 -20.26 -10.04 -4.97
N ILE A 191 -19.46 -9.62 -3.99
CA ILE A 191 -19.69 -8.43 -3.18
C ILE A 191 -18.76 -7.34 -3.73
N TYR A 192 -19.33 -6.24 -4.20
CA TYR A 192 -18.60 -5.14 -4.81
C TYR A 192 -18.31 -4.04 -3.80
N TYR A 193 -17.06 -3.97 -3.35
CA TYR A 193 -16.49 -2.87 -2.59
C TYR A 193 -15.72 -1.90 -3.50
N ARG A 194 -15.57 -0.67 -3.05
CA ARG A 194 -14.60 0.26 -3.65
C ARG A 194 -13.19 -0.31 -3.53
N LEU A 195 -12.30 0.11 -4.41
CA LEU A 195 -10.87 -0.17 -4.26
C LEU A 195 -10.27 0.83 -3.26
N PRO A 196 -9.26 0.44 -2.45
CA PRO A 196 -8.55 1.37 -1.57
C PRO A 196 -7.82 2.44 -2.39
N ARG A 197 -7.88 3.70 -1.98
CA ARG A 197 -6.98 4.74 -2.49
C ARG A 197 -5.64 4.66 -1.75
N ILE A 198 -4.66 5.46 -2.16
CA ILE A 198 -3.34 5.49 -1.51
C ILE A 198 -3.46 5.77 -0.01
N ALA A 199 -4.26 6.75 0.39
CA ALA A 199 -4.41 7.10 1.81
C ALA A 199 -5.01 5.96 2.65
N ASP A 200 -5.96 5.19 2.08
CA ASP A 200 -6.53 3.99 2.72
C ASP A 200 -5.46 2.91 2.92
N ALA A 201 -4.70 2.62 1.87
CA ALA A 201 -3.61 1.64 1.92
C ALA A 201 -2.50 2.05 2.88
N ARG A 202 -2.31 3.35 3.12
CA ARG A 202 -1.36 3.91 4.09
C ARG A 202 -1.96 4.14 5.48
N GLY A 203 -3.18 3.63 5.73
CA GLY A 203 -3.78 3.59 7.07
C GLY A 203 -4.36 4.91 7.55
N LEU A 204 -4.75 5.81 6.65
CA LEU A 204 -5.53 6.99 7.02
C LEU A 204 -6.97 6.58 7.38
N LYS A 205 -7.44 7.01 8.54
CA LYS A 205 -8.81 6.81 9.01
C LYS A 205 -9.48 8.15 9.21
N CYS A 206 -10.73 8.29 8.80
CA CYS A 206 -11.51 9.51 8.97
C CYS A 206 -12.89 9.16 9.52
N THR A 207 -13.38 9.89 10.51
CA THR A 207 -14.80 9.77 10.91
C THR A 207 -15.72 10.44 9.88
N ASN A 208 -15.24 11.48 9.19
CA ASN A 208 -15.89 12.08 8.04
C ASN A 208 -14.87 12.30 6.90
N PRO A 209 -14.89 11.49 5.83
CA PRO A 209 -13.97 11.63 4.70
C PRO A 209 -14.03 12.98 3.96
N ALA A 210 -15.09 13.77 4.15
CA ALA A 210 -15.22 15.11 3.58
C ALA A 210 -14.53 16.21 4.43
N ASP A 211 -14.12 15.90 5.65
CA ASP A 211 -13.43 16.83 6.55
C ASP A 211 -12.05 16.28 6.96
N PRO A 212 -10.95 16.81 6.38
CA PRO A 212 -9.58 16.42 6.69
C PRO A 212 -9.23 16.49 8.18
N ASN A 213 -9.87 17.37 8.95
CA ASN A 213 -9.58 17.51 10.38
C ASN A 213 -10.04 16.31 11.20
N THR A 214 -10.92 15.48 10.64
CA THR A 214 -11.34 14.23 11.25
C THR A 214 -10.46 13.04 10.88
N CYS A 215 -9.48 13.27 10.01
CA CYS A 215 -8.59 12.24 9.51
C CYS A 215 -7.32 12.14 10.35
N SER A 216 -6.96 10.93 10.75
CA SER A 216 -5.69 10.63 11.41
C SER A 216 -5.22 9.23 11.05
N GLY A 217 -3.91 8.99 11.11
CA GLY A 217 -3.33 7.70 10.78
C GLY A 217 -1.90 7.60 11.31
N THR A 218 -1.47 6.38 11.59
CA THR A 218 -0.10 6.08 12.01
C THR A 218 0.82 5.81 10.83
N GLY A 219 0.31 5.88 9.60
CA GLY A 219 1.06 5.55 8.39
C GLY A 219 1.28 4.05 8.18
N LYS A 220 0.60 3.19 8.95
CA LYS A 220 0.69 1.73 8.88
C LYS A 220 -0.47 1.16 8.06
N THR A 221 -0.15 0.29 7.11
CA THR A 221 -1.15 -0.33 6.24
C THR A 221 -2.11 -1.26 6.99
N PRO A 222 -3.43 -1.22 6.69
CA PRO A 222 -4.38 -2.23 7.15
C PRO A 222 -4.30 -3.55 6.36
N TYR A 223 -3.46 -3.61 5.30
CA TYR A 223 -3.28 -4.77 4.43
C TYR A 223 -1.86 -5.37 4.51
N PRO A 224 -1.35 -5.70 5.71
CA PRO A 224 0.06 -6.06 5.86
C PRO A 224 0.41 -7.32 5.07
N LYS A 225 1.42 -7.24 4.21
CA LYS A 225 1.93 -8.35 3.37
C LYS A 225 0.89 -8.89 2.38
N GLN A 226 -0.17 -8.14 2.11
CA GLN A 226 -1.18 -8.51 1.12
C GLN A 226 -0.93 -7.80 -0.20
N GLN A 227 -1.21 -8.50 -1.30
CA GLN A 227 -1.31 -7.86 -2.60
C GLN A 227 -2.62 -7.07 -2.63
N ILE A 228 -2.54 -5.78 -2.98
CA ILE A 228 -3.68 -4.88 -3.09
C ILE A 228 -3.76 -4.30 -4.50
N LEU A 229 -4.99 -4.03 -4.95
CA LEU A 229 -5.30 -3.26 -6.14
C LEU A 229 -5.82 -1.89 -5.68
N LEU A 230 -5.13 -0.82 -6.08
CA LEU A 230 -5.45 0.54 -5.70
C LEU A 230 -6.42 1.18 -6.70
N ASP A 231 -7.32 2.01 -6.18
CA ASP A 231 -8.18 2.87 -6.99
C ASP A 231 -7.34 3.98 -7.63
N THR A 232 -7.21 3.94 -8.95
CA THR A 232 -6.49 4.95 -9.73
C THR A 232 -7.40 6.06 -10.27
N GLY A 233 -8.70 5.94 -10.03
CA GLY A 233 -9.75 6.78 -10.61
C GLY A 233 -10.19 6.33 -12.01
N PHE A 234 -9.49 5.38 -12.65
CA PHE A 234 -9.84 4.89 -13.97
C PHE A 234 -10.96 3.84 -13.91
N HIS A 235 -12.20 4.27 -14.13
CA HIS A 235 -13.39 3.45 -13.91
C HIS A 235 -14.23 3.23 -15.17
N ASP A 236 -14.95 2.10 -15.19
CA ASP A 236 -16.04 1.86 -16.13
C ASP A 236 -17.21 2.82 -15.85
N LYS A 237 -17.86 3.31 -16.91
CA LYS A 237 -19.00 4.21 -16.85
C LYS A 237 -20.29 3.52 -17.29
N GLU A 238 -21.45 4.11 -16.97
CA GLU A 238 -22.76 3.58 -17.35
C GLU A 238 -22.94 3.48 -18.88
N ASP A 239 -22.24 4.32 -19.66
CA ASP A 239 -22.24 4.28 -21.13
C ASP A 239 -21.28 3.24 -21.74
N GLY A 240 -20.58 2.46 -20.91
CA GLY A 240 -19.61 1.46 -21.33
C GLY A 240 -18.20 2.01 -21.64
N SER A 241 -18.00 3.33 -21.52
CA SER A 241 -16.67 3.93 -21.63
C SER A 241 -15.83 3.71 -20.37
N ARG A 242 -14.52 4.00 -20.45
CA ARG A 242 -13.63 4.09 -19.30
C ARG A 242 -12.97 5.46 -19.25
N SER A 243 -13.00 6.09 -18.08
CA SER A 243 -12.39 7.40 -17.89
C SER A 243 -12.00 7.64 -16.44
N PHE A 244 -11.14 8.64 -16.23
CA PHE A 244 -10.64 9.05 -14.93
C PHE A 244 -11.66 9.90 -14.17
N ASP A 245 -12.05 9.48 -12.97
CA ASP A 245 -12.75 10.32 -11.98
C ASP A 245 -11.77 11.23 -11.24
N PHE A 246 -10.57 10.69 -10.96
CA PHE A 246 -9.45 11.40 -10.38
C PHE A 246 -8.13 10.88 -10.94
N ASP A 247 -7.04 11.53 -10.56
CA ASP A 247 -5.74 11.35 -11.19
C ASP A 247 -4.72 10.84 -10.17
N MET A 248 -4.16 9.67 -10.46
CA MET A 248 -3.02 9.12 -9.75
C MET A 248 -1.77 9.31 -10.60
N VAL A 249 -0.91 10.25 -10.21
CA VAL A 249 0.15 10.81 -11.05
C VAL A 249 1.53 10.36 -10.57
N VAL A 250 2.40 9.98 -11.50
CA VAL A 250 3.82 9.72 -11.20
C VAL A 250 4.54 11.04 -10.96
N THR A 251 5.11 11.22 -9.76
CA THR A 251 5.72 12.49 -9.31
C THR A 251 7.25 12.47 -9.24
N ARG A 252 7.85 11.28 -9.15
CA ARG A 252 9.31 11.05 -9.21
C ARG A 252 9.58 9.62 -9.67
N ILE A 253 10.70 9.44 -10.39
CA ILE A 253 11.27 8.13 -10.69
C ILE A 253 12.62 8.03 -9.99
N SER A 254 12.90 6.89 -9.36
CA SER A 254 14.18 6.58 -8.74
C SER A 254 14.81 5.34 -9.38
N SER A 255 16.06 5.03 -9.04
CA SER A 255 16.74 3.82 -9.54
C SER A 255 16.10 2.52 -9.05
N ASP A 256 15.34 2.58 -7.97
CA ASP A 256 14.72 1.47 -7.24
C ASP A 256 13.19 1.59 -7.17
N GLY A 257 12.58 2.34 -8.09
CA GLY A 257 11.12 2.47 -8.13
C GLY A 257 10.62 3.81 -8.62
N PHE A 258 9.45 4.19 -8.11
CA PHE A 258 8.77 5.43 -8.47
C PHE A 258 7.83 5.90 -7.37
N TYR A 259 7.50 7.18 -7.40
CA TYR A 259 6.61 7.84 -6.47
C TYR A 259 5.34 8.26 -7.17
N VAL A 260 4.22 8.10 -6.47
CA VAL A 260 2.89 8.34 -7.00
C VAL A 260 2.10 9.16 -6.01
N SER A 261 1.33 10.12 -6.53
CA SER A 261 0.44 10.97 -5.76
C SER A 261 -0.98 10.87 -6.27
N ASP A 262 -1.92 10.64 -5.36
CA ASP A 262 -3.34 10.85 -5.60
C ASP A 262 -3.66 12.33 -5.37
N ILE A 263 -3.78 13.09 -6.48
CA ILE A 263 -3.81 14.56 -6.43
C ILE A 263 -5.18 15.14 -6.11
N LYS A 264 -6.23 14.31 -6.04
CA LYS A 264 -7.61 14.73 -5.72
C LYS A 264 -8.16 14.05 -4.47
N ASP A 265 -7.30 13.47 -3.64
CA ASP A 265 -7.72 13.00 -2.32
C ASP A 265 -8.00 14.17 -1.38
N ALA A 266 -9.29 14.45 -1.19
CA ALA A 266 -9.75 15.56 -0.36
C ALA A 266 -9.33 15.43 1.11
N ARG A 267 -8.93 14.24 1.57
CA ARG A 267 -8.54 13.99 2.97
C ARG A 267 -7.20 14.61 3.37
N GLY A 268 -6.40 15.05 2.39
CA GLY A 268 -5.25 15.95 2.61
C GLY A 268 -3.99 15.34 3.23
N GLY A 269 -3.93 14.03 3.48
CA GLY A 269 -2.75 13.36 4.03
C GLY A 269 -2.61 11.92 3.54
N PHE A 270 -1.39 11.37 3.62
CA PHE A 270 -1.05 10.01 3.19
C PHE A 270 -1.43 9.66 1.75
N ASN A 271 -1.67 10.65 0.90
CA ASN A 271 -2.10 10.47 -0.49
C ASN A 271 -0.93 10.24 -1.47
N ASN A 272 0.29 10.07 -0.96
CA ASN A 272 1.49 9.79 -1.74
C ASN A 272 2.06 8.44 -1.33
N VAL A 273 2.68 7.70 -2.24
CA VAL A 273 3.34 6.43 -1.90
C VAL A 273 4.57 6.20 -2.74
N PHE A 274 5.57 5.59 -2.12
CA PHE A 274 6.71 5.03 -2.82
C PHE A 274 6.38 3.60 -3.25
N SER A 275 6.66 3.30 -4.51
CA SER A 275 6.52 1.96 -5.06
C SER A 275 7.90 1.39 -5.36
N PHE A 276 8.30 0.40 -4.57
CA PHE A 276 9.61 -0.22 -4.67
C PHE A 276 9.65 -1.24 -5.80
N ASN A 277 10.65 -1.12 -6.66
CA ASN A 277 10.99 -2.07 -7.72
C ASN A 277 12.51 -2.22 -7.81
N PHE A 278 13.04 -3.37 -8.25
CA PHE A 278 14.51 -3.55 -8.29
C PHE A 278 15.23 -2.63 -9.29
N ASN A 279 14.48 -1.98 -10.17
CA ASN A 279 14.98 -1.09 -11.19
C ASN A 279 13.97 0.04 -11.45
N ALA A 280 14.48 1.14 -12.00
CA ALA A 280 13.64 2.20 -12.54
C ALA A 280 12.62 1.60 -13.53
N PRO A 281 11.31 1.93 -13.40
CA PRO A 281 10.27 1.38 -14.25
C PRO A 281 10.52 1.76 -15.73
N PRO A 282 10.57 0.78 -16.65
CA PRO A 282 10.78 1.08 -18.06
C PRO A 282 9.60 1.89 -18.62
N ARG A 283 9.89 2.83 -19.54
CA ARG A 283 8.94 3.72 -20.23
C ARG A 283 8.13 4.70 -19.36
N MET A 284 8.06 4.50 -18.04
CA MET A 284 7.39 5.43 -17.14
C MET A 284 8.14 6.78 -17.13
N ARG A 285 7.38 7.86 -17.06
CA ARG A 285 7.87 9.24 -16.92
C ARG A 285 7.08 9.95 -15.83
N VAL A 286 7.69 10.98 -15.24
CA VAL A 286 6.96 11.96 -14.42
C VAL A 286 5.82 12.53 -15.26
N CYS A 287 4.69 12.85 -14.61
CA CYS A 287 3.42 13.31 -15.22
C CYS A 287 2.54 12.22 -15.84
N ASP A 288 2.99 10.96 -15.95
CA ASP A 288 2.13 9.85 -16.35
C ASP A 288 1.00 9.61 -15.34
N ARG A 289 -0.14 9.12 -15.83
CA ARG A 289 -1.24 8.68 -14.97
C ARG A 289 -1.29 7.15 -14.94
N LEU A 290 -1.51 6.59 -13.76
CA LEU A 290 -1.74 5.15 -13.63
C LEU A 290 -3.20 4.82 -13.99
N LYS A 291 -3.43 3.85 -14.89
CA LYS A 291 -4.76 3.28 -15.15
C LYS A 291 -5.05 2.05 -14.30
N THR A 292 -4.00 1.32 -13.95
CA THR A 292 -4.03 0.23 -12.97
C THR A 292 -2.80 0.36 -12.10
N PHE A 293 -2.94 0.03 -10.82
CA PHE A 293 -1.84 0.03 -9.87
C PHE A 293 -2.10 -1.01 -8.79
N ALA A 294 -1.25 -2.04 -8.73
CA ALA A 294 -1.34 -3.10 -7.74
C ALA A 294 0.06 -3.46 -7.23
N GLY A 295 0.14 -4.11 -6.09
CA GLY A 295 1.38 -4.61 -5.51
C GLY A 295 1.19 -5.01 -4.07
N THR A 296 2.25 -5.46 -3.42
CA THR A 296 2.19 -5.88 -2.02
C THR A 296 2.36 -4.69 -1.09
N ALA A 297 1.38 -4.44 -0.23
CA ALA A 297 1.51 -3.43 0.82
C ALA A 297 2.47 -3.95 1.91
N THR A 298 3.57 -3.24 2.10
CA THR A 298 4.67 -3.63 2.98
C THR A 298 5.10 -2.46 3.85
N GLU A 299 5.35 -2.75 5.13
CA GLU A 299 5.98 -1.80 6.04
C GLU A 299 7.51 -1.88 5.90
N PHE A 300 8.14 -0.75 5.60
CA PHE A 300 9.59 -0.66 5.46
C PHE A 300 10.10 0.60 6.16
N PHE A 301 10.95 0.43 7.18
CA PHE A 301 11.51 1.52 8.00
C PHE A 301 10.50 2.58 8.46
N GLY A 302 9.28 2.14 8.79
CA GLY A 302 8.18 2.98 9.29
C GLY A 302 7.41 3.77 8.22
N LEU A 303 7.51 3.36 6.95
CA LEU A 303 6.64 3.81 5.87
C LEU A 303 5.98 2.60 5.18
N THR A 304 4.67 2.69 4.94
CA THR A 304 3.99 1.81 3.98
C THR A 304 4.47 2.12 2.56
N GLN A 305 5.01 1.12 1.88
CA GLN A 305 5.34 1.15 0.46
C GLN A 305 4.60 0.04 -0.31
N ILE A 306 4.49 0.20 -1.64
CA ILE A 306 3.95 -0.82 -2.54
C ILE A 306 5.11 -1.56 -3.21
N SER A 307 5.39 -2.78 -2.75
CA SER A 307 6.46 -3.63 -3.27
C SER A 307 5.96 -4.51 -4.42
N TYR A 308 6.87 -4.86 -5.35
CA TYR A 308 6.56 -5.66 -6.53
C TYR A 308 5.36 -5.13 -7.34
N PRO A 309 5.38 -3.84 -7.73
CA PRO A 309 4.23 -3.21 -8.35
C PRO A 309 3.94 -3.76 -9.74
N THR A 310 2.65 -3.75 -10.09
CA THR A 310 2.14 -3.94 -11.45
C THR A 310 1.31 -2.73 -11.81
N TRP A 311 1.52 -2.17 -13.01
CA TRP A 311 0.82 -0.97 -13.44
C TRP A 311 0.57 -0.95 -14.94
N THR A 312 -0.37 -0.11 -15.34
CA THR A 312 -0.56 0.33 -16.74
C THR A 312 -0.72 1.84 -16.76
N LEU A 313 -0.32 2.48 -17.86
CA LEU A 313 -0.20 3.93 -17.93
C LEU A 313 -1.17 4.53 -18.95
N GLU A 314 -1.66 5.72 -18.66
CA GLU A 314 -1.87 6.74 -19.66
C GLU A 314 -0.60 7.61 -19.72
N GLU A 315 0.17 7.38 -20.78
CA GLU A 315 1.40 8.12 -21.05
C GLU A 315 1.08 9.61 -21.21
N TRP A 316 1.86 10.45 -20.53
CA TRP A 316 1.77 11.90 -20.68
C TRP A 316 2.28 12.36 -22.04
N ASP A 317 1.42 13.07 -22.77
CA ASP A 317 1.75 13.88 -23.94
C ASP A 317 1.46 15.36 -23.64
N PRO A 318 2.49 16.23 -23.62
CA PRO A 318 2.33 17.66 -23.36
C PRO A 318 1.45 18.39 -24.40
N GLN A 319 1.24 17.83 -25.59
CA GLN A 319 0.34 18.40 -26.60
C GLN A 319 -1.14 18.11 -26.31
N GLN A 320 -1.42 17.02 -25.57
CA GLN A 320 -2.79 16.59 -25.26
C GLN A 320 -3.27 17.06 -23.89
N ARG A 321 -2.37 17.11 -22.89
CA ARG A 321 -2.71 17.55 -21.53
C ARG A 321 -1.53 18.18 -20.79
N PRO A 322 -1.79 19.11 -19.85
CA PRO A 322 -0.76 19.60 -18.95
C PRO A 322 -0.22 18.47 -18.06
N CYS A 323 0.99 18.65 -17.55
CA CYS A 323 1.51 17.81 -16.48
C CYS A 323 0.71 18.08 -15.19
N LEU A 324 0.37 17.02 -14.48
CA LEU A 324 -0.52 17.06 -13.30
C LEU A 324 0.24 16.83 -11.99
N VAL A 325 1.57 16.95 -11.99
CA VAL A 325 2.35 16.90 -10.75
C VAL A 325 1.89 18.06 -9.86
N PRO A 326 1.52 17.79 -8.60
CA PRO A 326 1.02 18.82 -7.71
C PRO A 326 2.14 19.75 -7.25
N GLU A 327 1.80 21.03 -7.00
CA GLU A 327 2.74 21.95 -6.40
C GLU A 327 3.20 21.43 -5.01
N PRO A 328 4.48 21.59 -4.65
CA PRO A 328 5.00 21.08 -3.39
C PRO A 328 4.31 21.77 -2.20
N ARG A 329 4.06 21.02 -1.12
CA ARG A 329 3.63 21.61 0.14
C ARG A 329 4.76 22.47 0.69
N VAL A 330 4.51 23.78 0.80
CA VAL A 330 5.43 24.70 1.47
C VAL A 330 5.44 24.38 2.96
N LEU A 331 6.65 24.24 3.53
CA LEU A 331 6.89 23.98 4.94
C LEU A 331 7.48 25.24 5.59
N GLU A 332 6.78 25.75 6.61
CA GLU A 332 7.30 26.76 7.52
C GLU A 332 8.01 26.10 8.71
N ALA A 333 8.68 26.90 9.55
CA ALA A 333 9.40 26.36 10.72
C ALA A 333 8.50 25.52 11.63
N ALA A 334 7.23 25.92 11.82
CA ALA A 334 6.25 25.19 12.63
C ALA A 334 5.76 23.87 11.99
N ASP A 335 5.86 23.73 10.67
CA ASP A 335 5.48 22.50 9.96
C ASP A 335 6.54 21.40 10.08
N ILE A 336 7.77 21.72 10.49
CA ILE A 336 8.88 20.78 10.61
C ILE A 336 8.75 20.02 11.94
N SER A 337 7.74 19.15 12.01
CA SER A 337 7.48 18.25 13.13
C SER A 337 7.04 16.86 12.63
N PRO A 338 7.28 15.78 13.39
CA PRO A 338 6.87 14.43 12.96
C PRO A 338 5.37 14.31 12.64
N THR A 339 4.51 15.02 13.39
CA THR A 339 3.05 14.96 13.21
C THR A 339 2.62 15.56 11.87
N THR A 340 3.23 16.67 11.45
CA THR A 340 2.91 17.33 10.18
C THR A 340 3.60 16.65 8.99
N LEU A 341 4.81 16.14 9.18
CA LEU A 341 5.61 15.55 8.10
C LEU A 341 5.19 14.12 7.75
N LEU A 342 4.74 13.32 8.72
CA LEU A 342 4.37 11.92 8.47
C LEU A 342 3.35 11.76 7.33
N PRO A 343 2.22 12.50 7.28
CA PRO A 343 1.26 12.40 6.20
C PRO A 343 1.77 12.88 4.83
N LEU A 344 2.83 13.70 4.81
CA LEU A 344 3.41 14.29 3.60
C LEU A 344 4.50 13.41 2.96
N THR A 345 4.94 12.36 3.66
CA THR A 345 5.97 11.42 3.16
C THR A 345 5.60 10.83 1.81
N ALA A 346 6.61 10.59 0.98
CA ALA A 346 6.53 10.25 -0.44
C ALA A 346 5.95 11.35 -1.36
N GLY A 347 5.49 12.48 -0.80
CA GLY A 347 5.01 13.64 -1.54
C GLY A 347 6.08 14.71 -1.76
N LEU A 348 5.75 15.72 -2.57
CA LEU A 348 6.61 16.88 -2.80
C LEU A 348 6.43 17.92 -1.69
N VAL A 349 7.55 18.36 -1.13
CA VAL A 349 7.60 19.47 -0.17
C VAL A 349 8.62 20.50 -0.60
N ARG A 350 8.46 21.73 -0.10
CA ARG A 350 9.37 22.84 -0.38
C ARG A 350 9.59 23.66 0.87
N VAL A 351 10.83 23.98 1.16
CA VAL A 351 11.20 25.07 2.05
C VAL A 351 11.68 26.23 1.19
N LEU A 352 11.34 27.48 1.53
CA LEU A 352 11.76 28.65 0.77
C LEU A 352 11.99 29.87 1.64
N SER A 353 12.85 30.77 1.14
CA SER A 353 12.98 32.13 1.63
C SER A 353 11.91 33.03 1.01
N SER A 354 11.28 33.85 1.84
CA SER A 354 10.23 34.79 1.44
C SER A 354 10.44 36.15 2.10
N GLY A 355 10.70 37.16 1.27
CA GLY A 355 11.10 38.49 1.74
C GLY A 355 12.34 38.45 2.63
N ASP A 356 12.47 39.44 3.51
CA ASP A 356 13.58 39.53 4.47
C ASP A 356 13.33 38.73 5.76
N SER A 357 12.08 38.31 5.98
CA SER A 357 11.60 37.77 7.26
C SER A 357 11.61 36.25 7.34
N VAL A 358 11.47 35.53 6.22
CA VAL A 358 11.58 34.07 6.17
C VAL A 358 12.89 33.70 5.50
N GLN A 359 13.78 33.05 6.24
CA GLN A 359 15.13 32.69 5.78
C GLN A 359 15.31 31.18 5.72
N LEU A 360 15.74 30.70 4.56
CA LEU A 360 16.24 29.35 4.36
C LEU A 360 17.76 29.41 4.19
N LYS A 361 18.49 28.65 4.99
CA LYS A 361 19.96 28.57 4.91
C LYS A 361 20.46 27.15 5.05
N VAL A 362 21.61 26.86 4.45
CA VAL A 362 22.41 25.69 4.85
C VAL A 362 23.00 25.97 6.22
N THR A 363 22.96 25.00 7.12
CA THR A 363 23.48 25.14 8.49
C THR A 363 24.91 25.72 8.50
N PRO A 364 25.21 26.74 9.34
CA PRO A 364 26.52 27.37 9.39
C PRO A 364 27.60 26.51 10.06
N LYS A 365 27.24 25.62 11.00
CA LYS A 365 28.17 24.69 11.65
C LYS A 365 28.20 23.41 10.84
N PHE A 366 29.12 23.37 9.88
CA PHE A 366 29.24 22.27 8.94
C PHE A 366 30.67 22.20 8.40
N GLY A 367 31.48 21.29 8.93
CA GLY A 367 32.88 21.21 8.56
C GLY A 367 33.59 19.89 8.89
N PRO A 368 34.65 19.56 8.13
CA PRO A 368 35.33 18.27 8.20
C PRO A 368 36.15 18.01 9.48
N GLY A 369 36.47 19.06 10.24
CA GLY A 369 37.26 18.95 11.45
C GLY A 369 36.56 18.16 12.57
N PHE A 370 37.35 17.50 13.42
CA PHE A 370 36.82 16.82 14.61
C PHE A 370 36.22 17.82 15.58
N MET A 371 35.00 17.56 16.03
CA MET A 371 34.30 18.48 16.92
C MET A 371 35.08 18.64 18.25
N PRO A 372 35.38 19.88 18.67
CA PRO A 372 36.13 20.09 19.90
C PRO A 372 35.29 19.77 21.14
N GLU A 373 35.91 19.11 22.12
CA GLU A 373 35.35 18.91 23.45
C GLU A 373 35.89 20.01 24.39
N GLN A 374 34.99 20.79 25.00
CA GLN A 374 35.30 21.84 25.95
C GLN A 374 34.62 21.54 27.28
N GLY A 375 35.40 21.24 28.31
CA GLY A 375 34.85 20.93 29.65
C GLY A 375 33.94 19.69 29.68
N GLY A 376 34.17 18.70 28.81
CA GLY A 376 33.38 17.47 28.73
C GLY A 376 32.14 17.56 27.82
N VAL A 377 31.93 18.70 27.16
CA VAL A 377 30.81 18.94 26.23
C VAL A 377 31.37 19.22 24.84
N PHE A 378 30.81 18.56 23.83
CA PHE A 378 31.15 18.81 22.44
C PHE A 378 30.44 20.07 21.93
N VAL A 379 31.19 20.95 21.24
CA VAL A 379 30.67 22.23 20.74
C VAL A 379 30.84 22.28 19.22
N PRO A 380 29.76 22.25 18.43
CA PRO A 380 29.86 22.31 16.98
C PRO A 380 30.35 23.69 16.51
N SER A 381 31.21 23.71 15.49
CA SER A 381 31.76 24.94 14.91
C SER A 381 31.69 24.93 13.38
N PRO A 382 31.86 26.07 12.70
CA PRO A 382 31.81 26.15 11.24
C PRO A 382 32.76 25.20 10.50
N ASP A 383 33.90 24.87 11.09
CA ASP A 383 34.93 24.05 10.44
C ASP A 383 35.08 22.67 11.08
N ALA A 384 34.39 22.40 12.19
CA ALA A 384 34.49 21.15 12.90
C ALA A 384 33.16 20.64 13.45
N THR A 385 32.58 19.66 12.76
CA THR A 385 31.36 18.93 13.15
C THR A 385 31.46 17.42 12.91
N ASN A 386 32.67 16.89 12.71
CA ASN A 386 32.91 15.46 12.50
C ASN A 386 32.97 14.72 13.85
N CYS A 387 32.08 13.72 14.01
CA CYS A 387 31.96 12.89 15.20
C CYS A 387 32.51 11.46 15.07
N ASP A 388 33.09 11.09 13.93
CA ASP A 388 33.89 9.86 13.78
C ASP A 388 35.30 10.13 14.34
N LEU A 389 35.42 10.16 15.67
CA LEU A 389 36.64 10.57 16.36
C LEU A 389 37.75 9.52 16.26
N ASN A 390 37.38 8.25 16.10
CA ASN A 390 38.31 7.13 15.99
C ASN A 390 38.77 6.84 14.53
N LYS A 391 38.10 7.44 13.53
CA LYS A 391 38.37 7.33 12.08
C LYS A 391 38.10 5.95 11.48
N ASP A 392 37.14 5.22 12.02
CA ASP A 392 36.70 3.94 11.48
C ASP A 392 35.64 4.09 10.37
N GLY A 393 35.22 5.34 10.10
CA GLY A 393 34.23 5.69 9.08
C GLY A 393 32.79 5.63 9.58
N ARG A 394 32.57 5.45 10.88
CA ARG A 394 31.24 5.38 11.51
C ARG A 394 31.23 6.14 12.82
N ILE A 395 30.03 6.49 13.26
CA ILE A 395 29.81 7.02 14.61
C ILE A 395 29.39 5.85 15.49
N ASP A 396 30.10 5.64 16.61
CA ASP A 396 29.64 4.74 17.67
C ASP A 396 28.52 5.40 18.48
N PHE A 397 27.32 4.81 18.43
CA PHE A 397 26.14 5.25 19.18
C PHE A 397 25.99 4.54 20.55
N THR A 398 27.01 3.79 21.00
CA THR A 398 27.02 3.16 22.31
C THR A 398 26.94 4.22 23.41
N THR A 399 26.00 4.06 24.34
CA THR A 399 25.77 5.04 25.40
C THR A 399 27.03 5.35 26.20
N GLY A 400 27.39 6.64 26.29
CA GLY A 400 28.51 7.13 27.10
C GLY A 400 29.85 7.21 26.37
N VAL A 401 29.95 6.73 25.12
CA VAL A 401 31.17 6.92 24.32
C VAL A 401 31.26 8.36 23.79
N PRO A 402 32.48 8.89 23.54
CA PRO A 402 32.66 10.26 23.06
C PRO A 402 31.93 10.58 21.74
N GLU A 403 31.89 9.64 20.79
CA GLU A 403 31.25 9.83 19.49
C GLU A 403 29.74 9.99 19.59
N GLN A 404 29.09 9.19 20.46
CA GLN A 404 27.68 9.33 20.79
C GLN A 404 27.37 10.72 21.38
N ARG A 405 28.19 11.18 22.35
CA ARG A 405 28.03 12.54 22.94
C ARG A 405 28.25 13.66 21.91
N CYS A 406 29.17 13.47 20.96
CA CYS A 406 29.40 14.39 19.86
C CYS A 406 28.18 14.45 18.92
N ALA A 407 27.64 13.30 18.53
CA ALA A 407 26.47 13.22 17.65
C ALA A 407 25.21 13.84 18.30
N ASP A 408 25.01 13.61 19.59
CA ASP A 408 23.94 14.24 20.37
C ASP A 408 24.07 15.77 20.43
N ALA A 409 25.30 16.27 20.63
CA ALA A 409 25.58 17.71 20.64
C ALA A 409 25.25 18.36 19.28
N CYS A 410 25.56 17.70 18.16
CA CYS A 410 25.14 18.19 16.84
C CYS A 410 23.62 18.09 16.64
N THR A 411 23.00 17.00 17.08
CA THR A 411 21.56 16.76 16.89
C THR A 411 20.72 17.80 17.62
N SER A 412 21.14 18.16 18.83
CA SER A 412 20.50 19.19 19.66
C SER A 412 20.70 20.63 19.15
N ASP A 413 21.70 20.87 18.30
CA ASP A 413 21.96 22.15 17.67
C ASP A 413 21.26 22.24 16.30
N PRO A 414 20.23 23.09 16.11
CA PRO A 414 19.52 23.22 14.84
C PRO A 414 20.39 23.81 13.71
N GLU A 415 21.55 24.37 14.05
CA GLU A 415 22.51 24.94 13.11
C GLU A 415 23.71 24.03 12.81
N CYS A 416 23.68 22.77 13.28
CA CYS A 416 24.74 21.79 13.06
C CYS A 416 24.35 20.73 12.03
N THR A 417 25.20 20.54 11.02
CA THR A 417 25.24 19.33 10.19
C THR A 417 26.44 18.49 10.61
N GLU A 418 26.19 17.25 11.01
CA GLU A 418 27.25 16.31 11.37
C GLU A 418 27.96 15.84 10.10
N TYR A 419 29.29 16.00 10.06
CA TYR A 419 30.05 15.87 8.83
C TYR A 419 30.28 14.41 8.40
N SER A 420 30.48 13.47 9.32
CA SER A 420 30.75 12.06 8.96
C SER A 420 29.52 11.40 8.33
N ASN A 421 28.31 11.70 8.81
CA ASN A 421 27.05 11.33 8.19
C ASN A 421 26.89 11.96 6.81
N PHE A 422 27.22 13.24 6.65
CA PHE A 422 27.24 13.87 5.33
C PHE A 422 28.23 13.16 4.39
N ALA A 423 29.44 12.85 4.84
CA ALA A 423 30.43 12.15 4.02
C ALA A 423 29.99 10.72 3.63
N ALA A 424 29.26 10.03 4.51
CA ALA A 424 28.79 8.67 4.26
C ALA A 424 27.49 8.59 3.44
N ARG A 425 26.59 9.57 3.60
CA ARG A 425 25.20 9.50 3.07
C ARG A 425 24.79 10.70 2.22
N SER A 426 25.65 11.71 2.07
CA SER A 426 25.37 12.97 1.36
C SER A 426 24.23 13.81 1.94
N THR A 427 23.76 13.50 3.15
CA THR A 427 22.71 14.25 3.83
C THR A 427 23.26 15.39 4.66
N PHE A 428 22.61 16.55 4.59
CA PHE A 428 22.95 17.75 5.36
C PHE A 428 21.68 18.39 5.91
N ARG A 429 21.80 19.44 6.74
CA ARG A 429 20.64 20.14 7.31
C ARG A 429 20.46 21.54 6.73
N LEU A 430 19.20 21.89 6.57
CA LEU A 430 18.71 23.22 6.26
C LEU A 430 18.04 23.78 7.50
N THR A 431 18.27 25.07 7.79
CA THR A 431 17.53 25.80 8.81
C THR A 431 16.51 26.70 8.12
N VAL A 432 15.26 26.60 8.57
CA VAL A 432 14.16 27.48 8.18
C VAL A 432 13.83 28.36 9.37
N THR A 433 13.94 29.67 9.20
CA THR A 433 13.56 30.66 10.20
C THR A 433 12.38 31.46 9.68
N ASP A 434 11.30 31.53 10.46
CA ASP A 434 10.12 32.30 10.09
C ASP A 434 10.22 33.78 10.52
N ALA A 435 9.21 34.56 10.14
CA ALA A 435 9.13 35.99 10.44
C ALA A 435 9.03 36.30 11.96
N THR A 436 8.67 35.32 12.79
CA THR A 436 8.60 35.45 14.25
C THR A 436 9.94 35.15 14.93
N GLY A 437 10.93 34.69 14.17
CA GLY A 437 12.23 34.23 14.66
C GLY A 437 12.24 32.76 15.08
N THR A 438 11.13 32.04 14.93
CA THR A 438 11.09 30.59 15.20
C THR A 438 11.91 29.88 14.14
N SER A 439 12.83 29.01 14.57
CA SER A 439 13.72 28.28 13.69
C SER A 439 13.55 26.78 13.86
N ALA A 440 13.51 26.05 12.76
CA ALA A 440 13.52 24.60 12.73
C ALA A 440 14.51 24.11 11.68
N ALA A 441 14.95 22.86 11.83
CA ALA A 441 15.93 22.26 10.94
C ALA A 441 15.42 20.95 10.34
N ILE A 442 15.60 20.79 9.03
CA ILE A 442 15.21 19.60 8.28
C ILE A 442 16.40 19.06 7.49
N GLN A 443 16.47 17.73 7.33
CA GLN A 443 17.51 17.15 6.49
C GLN A 443 17.20 17.33 5.00
N ALA A 444 18.26 17.40 4.21
CA ALA A 444 18.20 17.52 2.77
C ALA A 444 19.26 16.63 2.12
N ASP A 445 18.93 16.12 0.93
CA ASP A 445 19.84 15.41 0.04
C ASP A 445 19.82 16.09 -1.33
N ALA A 446 21.00 16.46 -1.83
CA ALA A 446 21.18 17.15 -3.09
C ALA A 446 21.97 16.34 -4.14
N THR A 447 22.12 15.03 -3.95
CA THR A 447 22.94 14.14 -4.80
C THR A 447 22.46 14.11 -6.25
N ALA A 448 21.18 14.38 -6.50
CA ALA A 448 20.61 14.51 -7.85
C ALA A 448 21.09 15.78 -8.60
N SER A 449 21.83 16.67 -7.95
CA SER A 449 22.39 17.90 -8.55
C SER A 449 23.91 17.96 -8.37
N ALA A 450 24.65 17.64 -9.42
CA ALA A 450 26.11 17.78 -9.43
C ALA A 450 26.59 19.24 -9.30
N ALA A 451 25.70 20.23 -9.48
CA ALA A 451 26.03 21.64 -9.42
C ALA A 451 25.90 22.25 -8.00
N PHE A 452 25.35 21.50 -7.05
CA PHE A 452 25.18 21.99 -5.68
C PHE A 452 26.18 21.31 -4.74
N HIS A 453 27.00 22.12 -4.07
CA HIS A 453 28.00 21.66 -3.12
C HIS A 453 27.63 22.14 -1.70
N PRO A 454 26.97 21.31 -0.88
CA PRO A 454 26.42 21.74 0.41
C PRO A 454 27.46 22.39 1.35
N LEU A 455 28.69 21.87 1.37
CA LEU A 455 29.76 22.37 2.24
C LEU A 455 30.20 23.80 1.87
N GLU A 456 30.24 24.13 0.58
CA GLU A 456 30.55 25.49 0.09
C GLU A 456 29.40 26.48 0.33
N MET A 457 28.22 25.94 0.62
CA MET A 457 27.00 26.69 0.90
C MET A 457 26.76 26.89 2.40
N LYS A 458 27.61 26.38 3.29
CA LYS A 458 27.45 26.52 4.75
C LYS A 458 27.19 27.97 5.16
N GLY A 459 26.11 28.19 5.92
CA GLY A 459 25.68 29.50 6.39
C GLY A 459 25.09 30.44 5.31
N LYS A 460 25.13 30.07 4.03
CA LYS A 460 24.53 30.88 2.94
C LYS A 460 23.04 30.60 2.83
N GLN A 461 22.30 31.63 2.43
CA GLN A 461 20.87 31.52 2.15
C GLN A 461 20.61 30.86 0.79
N LEU A 462 19.43 30.25 0.69
CA LEU A 462 18.88 29.68 -0.54
C LEU A 462 17.51 30.29 -0.78
N LYS A 463 17.10 30.42 -2.04
CA LYS A 463 15.74 30.81 -2.37
C LYS A 463 14.76 29.69 -2.05
N SER A 464 15.05 28.47 -2.48
CA SER A 464 14.21 27.31 -2.16
C SER A 464 14.96 26.00 -2.26
N PHE A 465 14.52 25.04 -1.48
CA PHE A 465 14.87 23.64 -1.63
C PHE A 465 13.59 22.82 -1.72
N THR A 466 13.39 22.17 -2.86
CA THR A 466 12.23 21.32 -3.16
C THR A 466 12.68 19.86 -3.20
N GLY A 467 11.76 18.93 -2.97
CA GLY A 467 12.07 17.53 -3.18
C GLY A 467 10.97 16.61 -2.69
N THR A 468 11.21 15.32 -2.82
CA THR A 468 10.34 14.30 -2.24
C THR A 468 10.70 14.10 -0.77
N LEU A 469 9.70 14.13 0.10
CA LEU A 469 9.91 13.89 1.53
C LEU A 469 10.06 12.39 1.80
N HIS A 470 11.23 11.97 2.25
CA HIS A 470 11.53 10.60 2.65
C HIS A 470 11.55 10.47 4.18
N PHE A 471 11.13 9.31 4.69
CA PHE A 471 11.16 8.99 6.12
C PHE A 471 12.00 7.74 6.39
N PHE A 472 12.85 7.78 7.41
CA PHE A 472 13.66 6.65 7.84
C PHE A 472 13.68 6.52 9.38
N SER A 473 13.17 5.41 9.91
CA SER A 473 12.99 5.21 11.35
C SER A 473 14.28 5.04 12.17
N GLY A 474 15.45 4.91 11.53
CA GLY A 474 16.74 4.61 12.19
C GLY A 474 17.67 5.82 12.41
N GLY A 475 17.15 7.05 12.45
CA GLY A 475 17.96 8.25 12.66
C GLY A 475 17.15 9.55 12.64
N ALA A 476 17.73 10.62 12.09
CA ALA A 476 16.97 11.83 11.78
C ALA A 476 15.88 11.50 10.75
N GLN A 477 14.64 11.81 11.13
CA GLN A 477 13.48 11.08 10.64
C GLN A 477 13.06 11.47 9.22
N TYR A 478 13.26 12.71 8.80
CA TYR A 478 12.70 13.25 7.56
C TYR A 478 13.74 13.99 6.73
N THR A 479 13.90 13.57 5.47
CA THR A 479 14.82 14.15 4.50
C THR A 479 14.07 14.65 3.28
N ILE A 480 14.33 15.87 2.85
CA ILE A 480 13.89 16.37 1.54
C ILE A 480 14.94 15.94 0.50
N GLU A 481 14.58 15.03 -0.38
CA GLU A 481 15.47 14.59 -1.47
C GLU A 481 15.16 15.36 -2.75
N ALA A 482 16.10 16.19 -3.20
CA ALA A 482 15.97 16.87 -4.49
C ALA A 482 15.88 15.84 -5.62
N ARG A 483 14.95 16.04 -6.56
CA ARG A 483 14.75 15.11 -7.70
C ARG A 483 15.76 15.36 -8.81
N CYS A 484 16.16 16.63 -8.96
CA CYS A 484 17.15 17.08 -9.91
C CYS A 484 17.65 18.49 -9.51
N LYS A 485 18.50 19.10 -10.33
CA LYS A 485 19.01 20.46 -10.10
C LYS A 485 17.93 21.55 -10.01
N ASP A 486 16.80 21.39 -10.70
CA ASP A 486 15.73 22.39 -10.77
C ASP A 486 15.05 22.62 -9.41
N ASP A 487 15.11 21.61 -8.53
CA ASP A 487 14.54 21.66 -7.19
C ASP A 487 15.36 22.53 -6.22
N ILE A 488 16.59 22.92 -6.58
CA ILE A 488 17.52 23.69 -5.74
C ILE A 488 17.74 25.07 -6.36
N VAL A 489 17.28 26.12 -5.67
CA VAL A 489 17.40 27.51 -6.14
C VAL A 489 18.25 28.31 -5.15
N VAL A 490 19.44 28.70 -5.59
CA VAL A 490 20.39 29.46 -4.77
C VAL A 490 20.18 30.97 -4.88
N ASP A 491 19.86 31.47 -6.07
CA ASP A 491 19.62 32.89 -6.32
C ASP A 491 18.32 33.36 -5.66
N LEU A 492 18.42 34.28 -4.69
CA LEU A 492 17.32 34.79 -3.87
C LEU A 492 16.28 35.58 -4.67
N ASP A 493 16.68 36.15 -5.82
CA ASP A 493 15.82 36.91 -6.71
C ASP A 493 15.12 36.03 -7.76
N ALA A 494 15.58 34.79 -7.92
CA ALA A 494 14.99 33.83 -8.85
C ALA A 494 13.63 33.32 -8.34
N THR A 495 12.76 32.94 -9.28
CA THR A 495 11.51 32.24 -8.96
C THR A 495 11.71 30.74 -9.17
N PRO A 496 11.41 29.90 -8.16
CA PRO A 496 11.47 28.45 -8.33
C PRO A 496 10.57 27.99 -9.46
N LEU A 497 11.03 27.01 -10.24
CA LEU A 497 10.20 26.43 -11.29
C LEU A 497 8.96 25.75 -10.67
N PRO A 498 7.80 25.86 -11.33
CA PRO A 498 6.62 25.10 -10.94
C PRO A 498 6.88 23.60 -11.17
N SER A 499 6.19 22.78 -10.38
CA SER A 499 6.34 21.32 -10.33
C SER A 499 6.00 20.60 -11.64
N ASP A 500 5.20 21.23 -12.50
CA ASP A 500 4.85 20.77 -13.84
C ASP A 500 5.99 20.95 -14.87
N LYS A 501 7.06 21.66 -14.49
CA LYS A 501 8.27 21.90 -15.29
C LYS A 501 9.54 21.41 -14.61
N ALA A 502 9.65 21.57 -13.29
CA ALA A 502 10.82 21.20 -12.53
C ALA A 502 11.03 19.69 -12.54
N CYS A 503 12.18 19.23 -13.04
CA CYS A 503 12.52 17.81 -13.17
C CYS A 503 11.53 17.03 -14.06
N VAL A 504 10.87 17.71 -15.00
CA VAL A 504 9.95 17.12 -15.97
C VAL A 504 10.60 17.12 -17.34
N VAL A 505 10.70 15.93 -17.95
CA VAL A 505 11.24 15.76 -19.30
C VAL A 505 10.20 15.03 -20.14
N PRO A 506 9.66 15.66 -21.21
CA PRO A 506 8.79 14.99 -22.16
C PRO A 506 9.46 13.77 -22.80
N ARG A 507 8.66 12.80 -23.22
CA ARG A 507 9.16 11.68 -24.02
C ARG A 507 9.78 12.18 -25.32
N THR A 508 10.85 11.54 -25.74
CA THR A 508 11.47 11.76 -27.05
C THR A 508 11.04 10.68 -28.03
N VAL A 509 11.17 10.94 -29.33
CA VAL A 509 10.90 9.94 -30.39
C VAL A 509 11.77 8.68 -30.23
N LEU A 510 12.98 8.83 -29.67
CA LEU A 510 13.88 7.71 -29.36
C LEU A 510 13.37 6.86 -28.19
N ASP A 511 12.67 7.45 -27.22
CA ASP A 511 12.03 6.71 -26.12
C ASP A 511 10.83 5.90 -26.61
N GLU A 512 10.13 6.40 -27.65
CA GLU A 512 8.97 5.75 -28.23
C GLU A 512 9.34 4.61 -29.18
N ASN A 513 10.52 4.66 -29.80
CA ASN A 513 11.00 3.68 -30.77
C ASN A 513 12.48 3.32 -30.54
N PRO A 514 12.80 2.44 -29.58
CA PRO A 514 14.18 2.11 -29.19
C PRO A 514 14.91 1.17 -30.18
N GLN A 515 14.53 1.17 -31.46
CA GLN A 515 15.14 0.34 -32.51
C GLN A 515 16.38 0.97 -33.13
#